data_AF-A0A2W1B8B7-F1
#
_entry.id   AF-A0A2W1B8B7-F1
#
_cell.length_a   1.000
_cell.length_b   1.000
_cell.length_c   1.000
_cell.angle_alpha   90.00
_cell.angle_beta   90.00
_cell.angle_gamma   90.00
#
_symmetry.space_group_name_H-M   'P 1'
#
loop_
_entity.id
_entity.type
_entity.pdbx_description
1 polymer ?
#
loop_
_entity_poly.entity_id
_entity_poly.type
_entity_poly.pdbx_seq_one_letter_code
_entity_poly.pdbx_strand_id
1 'polypeptide(L)'
;MASIKKKRSYTAYHDQQMMDLALEMMRNKELSSYKAESLYGIPRRTLLDALHQKHQKAVGCPTRLTSEEEEAITNYRGYKSK
;
A
#
# COMPACT_ATOMS: atom_id res chain seq x y z
N MET A 1 23.05 20.10 11.74
CA MET A 1 21.79 19.65 12.39
C MET A 1 21.33 18.36 11.71
N ALA A 2 21.29 17.24 12.43
CA ALA A 2 20.77 15.99 11.87
C ALA A 2 19.25 16.08 11.74
N SER A 3 18.73 15.94 10.51
CA SER A 3 17.29 15.85 10.25
C SER A 3 16.75 14.58 10.88
N ILE A 4 15.95 14.71 11.94
CA ILE A 4 15.25 13.60 12.57
C ILE A 4 14.22 13.09 11.55
N LYS A 5 14.58 12.03 10.81
CA LYS A 5 13.65 11.36 9.91
C LYS A 5 12.58 10.68 10.77
N LYS A 6 11.37 11.25 10.84
CA LYS A 6 10.22 10.58 11.45
C LYS A 6 10.10 9.18 10.85
N LYS A 7 10.19 8.14 11.69
CA LYS A 7 9.91 6.76 11.26
C LYS A 7 8.46 6.72 10.78
N ARG A 8 8.26 6.39 9.50
CA ARG A 8 6.95 6.30 8.89
C ARG A 8 6.21 5.12 9.49
N SER A 9 5.00 5.33 10.00
CA SER A 9 4.11 4.23 10.38
C SER A 9 3.62 3.57 9.08
N TYR A 10 3.97 2.30 8.88
CA TYR A 10 3.57 1.52 7.70
C TYR A 10 2.09 1.09 7.73
N THR A 11 1.39 1.29 8.85
CA THR A 11 0.00 0.89 9.07
C THR A 11 -0.95 2.09 9.22
N ALA A 12 -0.48 3.31 8.94
CA ALA A 12 -1.31 4.49 9.06
C ALA A 12 -2.47 4.43 8.05
N TYR A 13 -3.70 4.40 8.55
CA TYR A 13 -4.89 4.70 7.75
C TYR A 13 -4.77 6.15 7.27
N HIS A 14 -5.03 6.40 5.99
CA HIS A 14 -5.00 7.74 5.42
C HIS A 14 -6.42 8.21 5.20
N ASP A 15 -6.69 9.48 5.47
CA ASP A 15 -7.98 10.06 5.13
C ASP A 15 -8.16 10.06 3.61
N GLN A 16 -9.27 9.49 3.17
CA GLN A 16 -9.59 9.36 1.75
C GLN A 16 -9.72 10.74 1.09
N GLN A 17 -10.23 11.74 1.81
CA GLN A 17 -10.37 13.11 1.27
C GLN A 17 -9.01 13.73 0.92
N MET A 18 -8.01 13.54 1.78
CA MET A 18 -6.65 14.02 1.54
C MET A 18 -5.95 13.26 0.41
N MET A 19 -6.25 11.97 0.28
CA MET A 19 -5.78 11.14 -0.83
C MET A 19 -6.31 11.67 -2.17
N ASP A 20 -7.62 11.93 -2.25
CA ASP A 20 -8.27 12.38 -3.49
C ASP A 20 -7.77 13.76 -3.92
N LEU A 21 -7.64 14.71 -2.98
CA LEU A 21 -7.06 16.03 -3.24
C LEU A 21 -5.60 15.94 -3.74
N ALA A 22 -4.80 15.09 -3.10
CA ALA A 22 -3.41 14.87 -3.52
C ALA A 22 -3.34 14.32 -4.95
N LEU A 23 -4.23 13.38 -5.29
CA LEU A 23 -4.29 12.77 -6.61
C LEU A 23 -4.76 13.76 -7.68
N GLU A 24 -5.73 14.60 -7.39
CA GLU A 24 -6.19 15.67 -8.30
C GLU A 24 -5.05 16.63 -8.65
N MET A 25 -4.38 17.17 -7.63
CA MET A 25 -3.25 18.08 -7.78
C MET A 25 -2.09 17.45 -8.57
N MET A 26 -1.84 16.16 -8.35
CA MET A 26 -0.82 15.41 -9.09
C MET A 26 -1.23 15.13 -10.54
N ARG A 27 -2.51 14.85 -10.82
CA ARG A 27 -3.03 14.68 -12.19
C ARG A 27 -2.93 15.97 -12.99
N ASN A 28 -3.23 17.10 -12.35
CA ASN A 28 -3.11 18.43 -12.95
C ASN A 28 -1.66 18.90 -13.10
N LYS A 29 -0.68 18.12 -12.62
CA LYS A 29 0.76 18.44 -12.59
C LYS A 29 1.11 19.71 -11.80
N GLU A 30 0.21 20.17 -10.94
CA GLU A 30 0.43 21.32 -10.06
C GLU A 30 1.41 20.96 -8.92
N LEU A 31 1.50 19.66 -8.60
CA LEU A 31 2.27 19.19 -7.47
C LEU A 31 3.06 17.92 -7.80
N SER A 32 4.34 17.91 -7.40
CA SER A 32 5.19 16.73 -7.55
C SER A 32 4.87 15.69 -6.47
N SER A 33 5.09 14.41 -6.80
CA SER A 33 4.86 13.30 -5.86
C SER A 33 5.62 13.44 -4.52
N TYR A 34 6.79 14.09 -4.50
CA TYR A 34 7.53 14.37 -3.26
C TYR A 34 6.89 15.50 -2.44
N LYS A 35 6.41 16.55 -3.12
CA LYS A 35 5.73 17.66 -2.45
C LYS A 35 4.40 17.19 -1.87
N ALA A 36 3.69 16.28 -2.56
CA ALA A 36 2.42 15.74 -2.12
C ALA A 36 2.60 14.90 -0.85
N GLU A 37 3.65 14.07 -0.82
CA GLU A 37 4.00 13.29 0.37
C GLU A 37 4.24 14.18 1.60
N SER A 38 4.93 15.31 1.43
CA SER A 38 5.18 16.23 2.53
C SER A 38 3.94 17.00 3.00
N LEU A 39 3.01 17.32 2.09
CA LEU A 39 1.83 18.12 2.40
C LEU A 39 0.71 17.27 3.02
N TYR A 40 0.41 16.13 2.40
CA TYR A 40 -0.71 15.28 2.79
C TYR A 40 -0.30 14.17 3.77
N GLY A 41 1.00 13.98 4.01
CA GLY A 41 1.51 12.94 4.92
C GLY A 41 1.33 11.51 4.39
N ILE A 42 0.91 11.36 3.14
CA ILE A 42 0.68 10.08 2.48
C ILE A 42 1.98 9.64 1.80
N PRO A 43 2.46 8.39 2.00
CA PRO A 43 3.68 7.93 1.38
C PRO A 43 3.65 8.07 -0.15
N ARG A 44 4.77 8.53 -0.72
CA ARG A 44 4.92 8.75 -2.17
C ARG A 44 4.53 7.54 -3.00
N ARG A 45 4.91 6.34 -2.56
CA ARG A 45 4.57 5.09 -3.26
C ARG A 45 3.06 4.87 -3.30
N THR A 46 2.36 5.08 -2.18
CA THR A 46 0.90 4.97 -2.09
C THR A 46 0.21 5.91 -3.09
N LEU A 47 0.65 7.17 -3.17
CA LEU A 47 0.12 8.14 -4.13
C LEU A 47 0.38 7.71 -5.59
N LEU A 48 1.57 7.21 -5.90
CA LEU A 48 1.90 6.76 -7.25
C LEU A 48 1.14 5.50 -7.67
N ASP A 49 0.96 4.56 -6.75
CA ASP A 49 0.24 3.31 -7.03
C ASP A 49 -1.25 3.60 -7.29
N ALA A 50 -1.84 4.55 -6.55
CA ALA A 50 -3.20 5.03 -6.78
C ALA A 50 -3.31 5.87 -8.06
N LEU A 51 -2.35 6.75 -8.34
CA LEU A 51 -2.32 7.56 -9.57
C LEU A 51 -2.26 6.68 -10.81
N HIS A 52 -1.38 5.68 -10.81
CA HIS A 52 -1.23 4.73 -11.92
C HIS A 52 -2.22 3.56 -11.85
N GLN A 53 -3.13 3.56 -10.87
CA GLN A 53 -4.20 2.58 -10.73
C GLN A 53 -3.70 1.12 -10.76
N LYS A 54 -2.55 0.83 -10.15
CA LYS A 54 -1.84 -0.46 -10.30
C LYS A 54 -2.64 -1.69 -9.86
N HIS A 55 -3.56 -1.53 -8.92
CA HIS A 55 -4.32 -2.62 -8.30
C HIS A 55 -5.78 -2.66 -8.76
N GLN A 56 -6.09 -2.18 -9.96
CA GLN A 56 -7.44 -2.26 -10.53
C GLN A 56 -7.96 -3.67 -10.77
N LYS A 57 -7.05 -4.66 -10.87
CA LYS A 57 -7.46 -6.04 -11.09
C LYS A 57 -8.30 -6.47 -9.89
N ALA A 58 -9.54 -6.88 -10.17
CA ALA A 58 -10.33 -7.60 -9.20
C ALA A 58 -9.48 -8.77 -8.70
N VAL A 59 -9.25 -8.84 -7.38
CA VAL A 59 -8.73 -10.06 -6.78
C VAL A 59 -9.67 -11.17 -7.22
N GLY A 60 -9.12 -12.25 -7.78
CA GLY A 60 -9.93 -13.38 -8.22
C GLY A 60 -10.79 -13.93 -7.08
N CYS A 61 -11.72 -14.84 -7.38
CA CYS A 61 -12.49 -15.53 -6.35
C CYS A 61 -11.53 -16.04 -5.26
N PRO A 62 -11.70 -15.65 -3.98
CA PRO A 62 -10.90 -16.19 -2.91
C PRO A 62 -11.01 -17.71 -2.93
N THR A 63 -9.93 -18.40 -3.29
CA THR A 63 -9.91 -19.87 -3.28
C THR A 63 -10.08 -20.29 -1.83
N ARG A 64 -11.26 -20.82 -1.48
CA ARG A 64 -11.44 -21.49 -0.20
C ARG A 64 -10.67 -22.80 -0.29
N LEU A 65 -9.54 -22.85 0.40
CA LEU A 65 -8.76 -24.07 0.52
C LEU A 65 -9.54 -25.05 1.41
N THR A 66 -9.50 -26.31 1.05
CA THR A 66 -9.96 -27.41 1.91
C THR A 66 -8.95 -27.63 3.04
N SER A 67 -9.37 -28.28 4.14
CA SER A 67 -8.47 -28.63 5.24
C SER A 67 -7.21 -29.38 4.76
N GLU A 68 -7.36 -30.28 3.79
CA GLU A 68 -6.25 -31.05 3.22
C GLU A 68 -5.27 -30.17 2.42
N GLU A 69 -5.77 -29.19 1.65
CA GLU A 69 -4.93 -28.25 0.91
C GLU A 69 -4.20 -27.27 1.84
N GLU A 70 -4.86 -26.81 2.92
CA GLU A 70 -4.24 -25.99 3.96
C GLU A 70 -3.13 -26.75 4.71
N GLU A 71 -3.37 -28.02 5.04
CA GLU A 71 -2.39 -28.91 5.65
C GLU A 71 -1.21 -29.19 4.72
N ALA A 72 -1.44 -29.36 3.41
CA ALA A 72 -0.37 -29.57 2.44
C ALA A 72 0.55 -28.35 2.29
N ILE A 73 -0.01 -27.14 2.33
CA ILE A 73 0.77 -25.89 2.32
C ILE A 73 1.56 -25.72 3.62
N THR A 74 0.92 -26.00 4.76
CA THR A 74 1.53 -25.84 6.09
C THR A 74 2.61 -26.89 6.36
N ASN A 75 2.38 -28.15 5.96
CA ASN A 75 3.33 -29.25 6.11
C ASN A 75 4.38 -29.29 4.98
N TYR A 76 4.33 -28.37 4.02
CA TYR A 76 5.38 -28.23 3.03
C TYR A 76 6.72 -27.99 3.73
N ARG A 77 7.75 -28.70 3.25
CA ARG A 77 9.05 -28.98 3.90
C ARG A 77 9.82 -27.77 4.50
N GLY A 78 9.38 -26.54 4.23
CA GLY A 78 9.94 -25.28 4.74
C GLY A 78 9.21 -24.65 5.95
N TYR A 79 8.00 -25.12 6.31
CA TYR A 79 7.24 -24.65 7.47
C TYR A 79 7.04 -25.78 8.48
N LYS A 80 8.12 -26.47 8.87
CA LYS A 80 8.02 -27.35 10.03
C LYS A 80 7.78 -26.49 11.28
N SER A 81 6.61 -26.62 11.90
CA SER A 81 6.38 -26.18 13.28
C SER A 81 7.50 -26.71 14.18
N LYS A 82 8.05 -25.83 15.01
CA LYS A 82 8.98 -26.20 16.10
C LYS A 82 8.26 -27.04 17.15
#